data_AF-A0A947FY66-F1
#
_entry.id   AF-A0A947FY66-F1
#
_cell.length_a   1.000
_cell.length_b   1.000
_cell.length_c   1.000
_cell.angle_alpha   90.00
_cell.angle_beta   90.00
_cell.angle_gamma   90.00
#
_symmetry.space_group_name_H-M   'P 1'
#
loop_
_entity.id
_entity.type
_entity.pdbx_description
1 polymer ?
#
loop_
_entity_poly.entity_id
_entity_poly.type
_entity_poly.pdbx_seq_one_letter_code
_entity_poly.pdbx_strand_id
1 'polypeptide(L)'
;MTEKMSEEEAQECVRRLLGYLGDDPDREGLLDTPKRVLGAIREQFRGYQEDPEAHLSRTFTEVEGYDELVLVSDIEIYSHCEH
;
A
#
# COMPACT_ATOMS: atom_id res chain seq x y z
N MET A 1 1.78 -21.73 5.69
CA MET A 1 1.36 -20.34 5.92
C MET A 1 1.83 -19.97 7.31
N THR A 2 2.67 -18.94 7.42
CA THR A 2 3.10 -18.39 8.71
C THR A 2 1.88 -17.78 9.40
N GLU A 3 1.74 -17.94 10.71
CA GLU A 3 0.69 -17.26 11.48
C GLU A 3 0.80 -15.75 11.28
N LYS A 4 -0.35 -15.11 11.06
CA LYS A 4 -0.42 -13.66 10.86
C LYS A 4 -0.42 -12.98 12.22
N MET A 5 0.55 -12.12 12.45
CA MET A 5 0.65 -11.29 13.65
C MET A 5 -0.63 -10.44 13.86
N SER A 6 -1.02 -10.23 15.11
CA SER A 6 -2.16 -9.38 15.48
C SER A 6 -1.88 -7.89 15.18
N GLU A 7 -2.94 -7.08 15.13
CA GLU A 7 -2.80 -5.64 14.91
C GLU A 7 -2.11 -4.95 16.08
N GLU A 8 -2.37 -5.40 17.31
CA GLU A 8 -1.74 -4.89 18.53
C GLU A 8 -0.23 -5.15 18.53
N GLU A 9 0.20 -6.37 18.18
CA GLU A 9 1.62 -6.72 18.04
C GLU A 9 2.31 -5.91 16.93
N ALA A 10 1.61 -5.67 15.82
CA ALA A 10 2.12 -4.85 14.73
C ALA A 10 2.31 -3.38 15.16
N GLN A 11 1.37 -2.81 15.92
CA GLN A 11 1.48 -1.46 16.45
C GLN A 11 2.63 -1.35 17.45
N GLU A 12 2.82 -2.36 18.31
CA GLU A 12 3.95 -2.40 19.24
C GLU A 12 5.29 -2.42 18.49
N CYS A 13 5.40 -3.11 17.35
CA CYS A 13 6.60 -3.06 16.51
C CYS A 13 6.91 -1.63 16.04
N VAL A 14 5.90 -0.88 15.59
CA VAL A 14 6.07 0.52 15.18
C VAL A 14 6.47 1.40 16.37
N ARG A 15 5.83 1.22 17.52
CA ARG A 15 6.16 1.94 18.76
C ARG A 15 7.63 1.70 19.16
N ARG A 16 8.09 0.46 19.09
CA ARG A 16 9.50 0.10 19.36
C ARG A 16 10.46 0.72 18.35
N LEU A 17 10.07 0.80 17.07
CA LEU A 17 10.86 1.47 16.04
C LEU A 17 11.01 2.97 16.34
N LEU A 18 9.95 3.66 16.77
CA LEU A 18 10.01 5.07 17.18
C LEU A 18 11.00 5.27 18.35
N GLY A 19 10.95 4.40 19.35
CA GLY A 19 11.90 4.42 20.46
C GLY A 19 13.34 4.14 20.04
N TYR A 20 13.55 3.21 19.09
CA TYR A 20 14.86 2.95 18.51
C TYR A 20 15.44 4.17 17.78
N LEU A 21 14.59 4.96 17.11
CA LEU A 21 14.97 6.20 16.44
C LEU A 21 15.26 7.36 17.42
N GLY A 22 15.03 7.17 18.72
CA GLY A 22 15.32 8.15 19.77
C GLY A 22 14.19 9.14 20.04
N ASP A 23 12.99 8.91 19.51
CA ASP A 23 11.79 9.70 19.84
C ASP A 23 11.08 9.07 21.06
N ASP A 24 10.24 9.85 21.75
CA ASP A 24 9.41 9.37 22.87
C ASP A 24 8.06 8.87 22.33
N PRO A 25 7.81 7.54 22.28
CA PRO A 25 6.57 7.02 21.69
C PRO A 25 5.31 7.34 22.52
N ASP A 26 5.47 7.80 23.77
CA ASP A 26 4.38 8.15 24.68
C ASP A 26 4.00 9.65 24.61
N ARG A 27 4.71 10.46 23.80
CA ARG A 27 4.34 11.88 23.61
C ARG A 27 3.02 12.00 22.85
N GLU A 28 2.24 13.04 23.18
CA GLU A 28 0.88 13.27 22.64
C GLU A 28 0.77 13.10 21.12
N GLY A 29 1.74 13.64 20.36
CA GLY A 29 1.73 13.56 18.89
C GLY A 29 1.99 12.16 18.30
N LEU A 30 2.50 11.21 19.09
CA LEU A 30 2.89 9.86 18.63
C LEU A 30 1.98 8.74 19.11
N LEU A 31 1.09 8.98 20.09
CA LEU A 31 0.20 7.95 20.62
C LEU A 31 -0.57 7.20 19.52
N ASP A 32 -1.06 7.93 18.52
CA ASP A 32 -1.79 7.36 17.37
C ASP A 32 -0.89 7.02 16.17
N THR A 33 0.41 7.33 16.21
CA THR A 33 1.33 7.06 15.08
C THR A 33 1.39 5.58 14.71
N PRO A 34 1.50 4.61 15.65
CA PRO A 34 1.50 3.20 15.30
C PRO A 34 0.30 2.79 14.44
N LYS A 35 -0.91 3.21 14.84
CA LYS A 35 -2.14 2.96 14.09
C LYS A 35 -2.11 3.60 12.70
N ARG A 36 -1.67 4.85 12.59
CA ARG A 36 -1.55 5.56 11.31
C ARG A 36 -0.55 4.90 10.36
N VAL A 37 0.59 4.46 10.87
CA VAL A 37 1.62 3.77 10.08
C VAL A 37 1.08 2.45 9.53
N LEU A 38 0.38 1.65 10.35
CA LEU A 38 -0.26 0.43 9.86
C LEU A 38 -1.34 0.71 8.81
N GLY A 39 -2.10 1.80 8.99
CA GLY A 39 -3.06 2.27 7.97
C GLY A 39 -2.37 2.56 6.63
N ALA A 40 -1.29 3.34 6.66
CA ALA A 40 -0.52 3.67 5.45
C ALA A 40 0.08 2.42 4.79
N ILE A 41 0.68 1.50 5.56
CA ILE A 41 1.23 0.23 5.05
C ILE A 41 0.12 -0.60 4.39
N ARG A 42 -1.05 -0.73 5.03
CA ARG A 42 -2.19 -1.46 4.45
C ARG A 42 -2.62 -0.86 3.11
N GLU A 43 -2.67 0.46 3.00
CA GLU A 43 -3.05 1.15 1.78
C GLU A 43 -2.00 0.97 0.66
N GLN A 44 -0.72 1.14 0.98
CA GLN A 44 0.39 1.05 0.04
C GLN A 44 0.56 -0.37 -0.52
N PHE A 45 0.32 -1.39 0.31
CA PHE A 45 0.51 -2.80 -0.05
C PHE A 45 -0.80 -3.55 -0.33
N ARG A 46 -1.94 -2.86 -0.44
CA ARG A 46 -3.25 -3.49 -0.72
C ARG A 46 -3.25 -4.30 -2.01
N GLY A 47 -2.43 -3.92 -2.98
CA GLY A 47 -2.33 -4.58 -4.28
C GLY A 47 -1.92 -6.06 -4.19
N TYR A 48 -1.28 -6.51 -3.11
CA TYR A 48 -1.01 -7.93 -2.90
C TYR A 48 -2.28 -8.79 -2.68
N GLN A 49 -3.41 -8.15 -2.38
CA GLN A 49 -4.71 -8.80 -2.19
C GLN A 49 -5.67 -8.55 -3.36
N GLU A 50 -5.23 -7.81 -4.38
CA GLU A 50 -6.03 -7.47 -5.57
C GLU A 50 -5.61 -8.36 -6.75
N ASP A 51 -6.55 -8.65 -7.64
CA ASP A 51 -6.29 -9.32 -8.91
C ASP A 51 -6.24 -8.27 -10.03
N PRO A 52 -5.06 -7.99 -10.62
CA PRO A 52 -4.94 -6.99 -11.68
C PRO A 52 -5.72 -7.37 -12.95
N GLU A 53 -5.94 -8.66 -13.24
CA GLU A 53 -6.68 -9.09 -14.43
C GLU A 53 -8.16 -8.69 -14.36
N ALA A 54 -8.73 -8.64 -13.15
CA ALA A 54 -10.11 -8.21 -12.94
C ALA A 54 -10.35 -6.79 -13.48
N HIS A 55 -9.37 -5.90 -13.38
CA HIS A 55 -9.44 -4.53 -13.89
C HIS A 55 -9.37 -4.44 -15.42
N LEU A 56 -8.81 -5.45 -16.08
CA LEU A 56 -8.67 -5.53 -17.53
C LEU A 56 -9.84 -6.26 -18.22
N SER A 57 -10.82 -6.75 -17.43
CA SER A 57 -11.93 -7.56 -17.92
C SER A 57 -12.86 -6.87 -18.92
N ARG A 58 -12.92 -5.53 -18.92
CA ARG A 58 -13.79 -4.75 -19.80
C ARG A 58 -13.06 -4.36 -21.08
N THR A 59 -13.60 -4.82 -22.21
CA THR A 59 -13.10 -4.49 -23.56
C THR A 59 -14.21 -3.88 -24.42
N PHE A 60 -13.84 -3.13 -25.46
CA PHE A 60 -14.77 -2.51 -26.42
C PHE A 60 -14.53 -3.09 -27.81
N THR A 61 -15.57 -3.62 -28.44
CA THR A 61 -15.47 -4.27 -29.76
C THR A 61 -15.79 -3.34 -30.93
N GLU A 62 -16.29 -2.13 -30.67
CA GLU A 62 -16.69 -1.14 -31.69
C GLU A 62 -15.53 -0.34 -32.29
N VAL A 63 -14.29 -0.81 -32.13
CA VAL A 63 -13.09 -0.10 -32.61
C VAL A 63 -12.86 -0.21 -34.13
N GLU A 64 -13.79 -0.77 -34.90
CA GLU A 64 -13.74 -0.87 -36.38
C GLU A 64 -12.38 -1.32 -36.98
N GLY A 65 -11.64 -2.18 -36.27
CA GLY A 65 -10.32 -2.64 -36.73
C GLY A 65 -9.18 -1.66 -36.52
N TYR A 66 -9.34 -0.65 -35.64
CA TYR A 66 -8.30 0.28 -35.24
C TYR A 66 -7.02 -0.47 -34.82
N ASP A 67 -5.97 -0.28 -35.61
CA ASP A 67 -4.65 -0.91 -35.47
C ASP A 67 -3.51 0.11 -35.31
N GLU A 68 -3.87 1.37 -35.03
CA GLU A 68 -2.94 2.45 -34.77
C GLU A 68 -2.51 2.52 -33.29
N LEU A 69 -1.50 3.34 -32.98
CA LEU A 69 -0.98 3.50 -31.62
C LEU A 69 -2.04 4.12 -30.69
N VAL A 70 -2.20 3.53 -29.50
CA VAL A 70 -2.89 4.15 -28.37
C VAL A 70 -1.86 4.48 -27.30
N LEU A 71 -1.72 5.76 -26.96
CA LEU A 71 -0.82 6.23 -25.89
C LEU A 71 -1.64 6.79 -24.73
N VAL A 72 -1.41 6.25 -23.54
CA VAL A 72 -1.84 6.85 -22.27
C VAL A 72 -0.57 7.22 -21.52
N SER A 73 -0.34 8.52 -21.36
CA SER A 73 0.84 9.08 -20.67
C SER A 73 0.44 9.79 -19.39
N ASP A 74 1.45 10.19 -18.61
CA ASP A 74 1.29 11.04 -17.42
C ASP A 74 0.44 10.41 -16.31
N ILE A 75 0.47 9.08 -16.20
CA ILE A 75 -0.14 8.35 -15.08
C ILE A 75 0.76 8.48 -13.86
N GLU A 76 0.23 9.04 -12.78
CA GLU A 76 0.92 9.09 -11.50
C GLU A 76 0.99 7.70 -10.87
N ILE A 77 2.21 7.29 -10.47
CA ILE A 77 2.46 6.01 -9.81
C ILE A 77 3.28 6.25 -8.56
N TYR A 78 2.83 5.65 -7.46
CA TYR A 78 3.54 5.61 -6.19
C TYR A 78 3.78 4.14 -5.83
N SER A 79 5.00 3.80 -5.44
CA SER A 79 5.39 2.44 -5.08
C SER A 79 6.41 2.45 -3.94
N HIS A 80 6.84 1.27 -3.51
CA HIS A 80 7.81 1.09 -2.44
C HIS A 80 8.99 0.25 -2.95
N CYS A 81 10.22 0.65 -2.61
CA CYS A 81 11.40 -0.17 -2.89
C CYS A 81 11.33 -1.45 -2.04
N GLU A 82 11.65 -2.59 -2.65
CA GLU A 82 11.65 -3.89 -1.95
C GLU A 82 12.98 -4.25 -1.27
N HIS A 83 14.04 -3.47 -1.53
CA HIS A 83 15.36 -3.58 -0.90
C HIS A 83 15.43 -2.73 0.37
#